data_AF-A0A521F437-F1
#
_entry.id   AF-A0A521F437-F1
#
_cell.length_a   1.000
_cell.length_b   1.000
_cell.length_c   1.000
_cell.angle_alpha   90.00
_cell.angle_beta   90.00
_cell.angle_gamma   90.00
#
_symmetry.space_group_name_H-M   'P 1'
#
loop_
_entity.id
_entity.type
_entity.pdbx_description
1 polymer ?
#
loop_
_entity_poly.entity_id
_entity_poly.type
_entity_poly.pdbx_seq_one_letter_code
_entity_poly.pdbx_strand_id
1 'polypeptide(L)'
;MNRFKATVARLKQESEQRKILSAVNNEWVVKRLAELGLSRQDLIRDLMLDKSSLSLYLRGNRKMNKSTKAAFFYYFAFKESVKSDIG
;
A
#
# COMPACT_ATOMS: atom_id res chain seq x y z
N MET A 1 7.35 -28.61 -13.45
CA MET A 1 7.80 -27.37 -12.79
C MET A 1 8.65 -27.72 -11.57
N ASN A 2 9.91 -27.26 -11.50
CA ASN A 2 10.83 -27.60 -10.41
C ASN A 2 10.45 -26.83 -9.12
N ARG A 3 10.10 -27.54 -8.04
CA ARG A 3 9.68 -26.94 -6.73
C ARG A 3 10.73 -25.98 -6.16
N PHE A 4 12.01 -26.21 -6.46
CA PHE A 4 13.11 -25.33 -6.03
C PHE A 4 13.04 -23.95 -6.70
N LYS A 5 12.82 -23.89 -8.02
CA LYS A 5 12.67 -22.62 -8.76
C LYS A 5 11.46 -21.81 -8.26
N ALA A 6 10.34 -22.48 -7.99
CA ALA A 6 9.13 -21.83 -7.46
C ALA A 6 9.35 -21.25 -6.05
N THR A 7 10.07 -21.99 -5.19
CA THR A 7 10.39 -21.55 -3.82
C THR A 7 11.30 -20.32 -3.84
N VAL A 8 12.34 -20.32 -4.67
CA VAL A 8 13.26 -19.17 -4.81
C VAL A 8 12.53 -17.94 -5.37
N ALA A 9 11.63 -18.13 -6.34
CA ALA A 9 10.79 -17.04 -6.87
C ALA A 9 9.92 -16.41 -5.78
N ARG A 10 9.26 -17.23 -4.94
CA ARG A 10 8.45 -16.75 -3.81
C ARG A 10 9.29 -15.97 -2.79
N LEU A 11 10.44 -16.49 -2.39
CA LEU A 11 11.32 -15.82 -1.42
C LEU A 11 11.82 -14.48 -1.95
N LYS A 12 12.17 -14.42 -3.24
CA LYS A 12 12.57 -13.17 -3.90
C LYS A 12 11.43 -12.16 -3.90
N GLN A 13 10.21 -12.58 -4.25
CA GLN A 13 9.01 -11.76 -4.23
C GLN A 13 8.68 -11.23 -2.82
N GLU A 14 8.77 -12.08 -1.79
CA GLU A 14 8.59 -11.68 -0.40
C GLU A 14 9.65 -10.67 0.06
N SER A 15 10.91 -10.82 -0.36
CA SER A 15 11.98 -9.88 -0.03
C SER A 15 11.75 -8.50 -0.63
N GLU A 16 11.28 -8.44 -1.88
CA GLU A 16 10.96 -7.19 -2.55
C GLU A 16 9.74 -6.51 -1.91
N GLN A 17 8.72 -7.27 -1.53
CA GLN A 17 7.59 -6.71 -0.78
C GLN A 17 8.02 -6.12 0.57
N ARG A 18 8.94 -6.76 1.30
CA ARG A 18 9.50 -6.20 2.54
C ARG A 18 10.24 -4.89 2.29
N LYS A 19 10.96 -4.79 1.18
CA LYS A 19 11.67 -3.57 0.78
C LYS A 19 10.68 -2.44 0.47
N ILE A 20 9.59 -2.73 -0.23
CA ILE A 20 8.56 -1.73 -0.54
C ILE A 20 7.80 -1.29 0.71
N LEU A 21 7.48 -2.21 1.64
CA LEU A 21 6.86 -1.86 2.92
C LEU A 21 7.72 -0.89 3.75
N SER A 22 9.04 -0.94 3.61
CA SER A 22 9.93 0.03 4.26
C SER A 22 9.81 1.44 3.64
N ALA A 23 9.56 1.52 2.33
CA ALA A 23 9.43 2.75 1.56
C ALA A 23 8.07 3.44 1.70
N VAL A 24 7.04 2.76 2.22
CA VAL A 24 5.73 3.40 2.47
C VAL A 24 5.88 4.50 3.50
N ASN A 25 5.61 5.73 3.08
CA ASN A 25 5.59 6.94 3.89
C ASN A 25 4.41 7.84 3.45
N ASN A 26 4.26 8.99 4.08
CA ASN A 26 3.16 9.93 3.80
C ASN A 26 3.17 10.43 2.35
N GLU A 27 4.34 10.79 1.81
CA GLU A 27 4.49 11.26 0.43
C GLU A 27 4.08 10.19 -0.58
N TRP A 28 4.51 8.95 -0.36
CA TRP A 28 4.15 7.80 -1.20
C TRP A 28 2.64 7.57 -1.22
N VAL A 29 1.97 7.65 -0.06
CA VAL A 29 0.51 7.48 0.02
C VAL A 29 -0.21 8.62 -0.73
N VAL A 30 0.22 9.87 -0.56
CA VAL A 30 -0.38 11.02 -1.25
C VAL A 30 -0.19 10.90 -2.77
N LYS A 31 0.99 10.48 -3.22
CA LYS A 31 1.26 10.26 -4.64
C LYS A 31 0.36 9.17 -5.23
N ARG A 32 0.18 8.04 -4.53
CA ARG A 32 -0.68 6.94 -4.99
C ARG A 32 -2.15 7.31 -5.05
N LEU A 33 -2.64 8.12 -4.11
CA LEU A 33 -3.99 8.70 -4.21
C LEU A 33 -4.17 9.50 -5.50
N ALA A 34 -3.20 10.35 -5.84
CA ALA A 34 -3.25 11.17 -7.06
C ALA A 34 -3.17 10.32 -8.34
N GLU A 35 -2.23 9.38 -8.42
CA GLU A 35 -2.04 8.49 -9.59
C GLU A 35 -3.28 7.63 -9.89
N LEU A 36 -4.01 7.23 -8.84
CA LEU A 36 -5.20 6.39 -8.95
C LEU A 36 -6.52 7.18 -8.96
N GLY A 37 -6.48 8.52 -8.82
CA GLY A 37 -7.68 9.34 -8.73
C GLY A 37 -8.53 9.05 -7.49
N LEU A 38 -7.91 8.58 -6.41
CA LEU A 38 -8.57 8.22 -5.16
C LEU A 38 -8.57 9.38 -4.18
N SER A 39 -9.61 9.48 -3.37
CA SER A 39 -9.74 10.48 -2.33
C SER A 39 -9.30 9.96 -0.96
N ARG A 40 -9.06 10.88 -0.01
CA ARG A 40 -8.85 10.51 1.40
C ARG A 40 -10.06 9.79 1.99
N GLN A 41 -11.27 10.11 1.51
CA GLN A 41 -12.51 9.49 1.96
C GLN A 41 -12.58 8.01 1.58
N ASP A 42 -11.97 7.62 0.46
CA ASP A 42 -11.86 6.22 0.06
C ASP A 42 -10.99 5.43 1.04
N LEU A 43 -9.87 6.01 1.51
CA LEU A 43 -9.05 5.37 2.54
C LEU A 43 -9.80 5.21 3.87
N ILE A 44 -10.56 6.23 4.28
CA ILE A 44 -11.36 6.16 5.50
C ILE A 44 -12.40 5.05 5.40
N ARG A 45 -13.12 4.98 4.27
CA ARG A 45 -14.17 3.99 4.03
C ARG A 45 -13.61 2.57 3.90
N ASP A 46 -12.58 2.39 3.06
CA ASP A 46 -12.12 1.06 2.67
C ASP A 46 -11.13 0.46 3.69
N LEU A 47 -10.38 1.31 4.42
CA LEU A 47 -9.42 0.86 5.44
C LEU A 47 -9.92 1.06 6.88
N MET A 48 -11.15 1.57 7.06
CA MET A 48 -11.74 1.85 8.38
C MET A 48 -10.83 2.72 9.28
N LEU A 49 -10.06 3.62 8.66
CA LEU A 49 -9.20 4.56 9.37
C LEU A 49 -10.03 5.75 9.85
N ASP A 50 -9.83 6.16 11.10
CA ASP A 50 -10.45 7.39 11.56
C ASP A 50 -9.81 8.61 10.86
N LYS A 51 -10.63 9.65 10.64
CA LYS A 51 -10.23 10.88 9.94
C LYS A 51 -9.01 11.55 10.57
N SER A 52 -8.91 11.50 11.91
CA SER A 52 -7.84 12.17 12.65
C SER A 52 -6.50 11.48 12.44
N SER A 53 -6.47 10.15 12.56
CA SER A 53 -5.28 9.34 12.32
C SER A 53 -4.79 9.47 10.90
N LEU A 54 -5.70 9.39 9.91
CA LEU A 54 -5.31 9.56 8.51
C LEU A 54 -4.71 10.94 8.26
N SER A 55 -5.32 12.00 8.79
CA SER A 55 -4.78 13.37 8.67
C SER A 55 -3.38 13.48 9.26
N LEU A 56 -3.15 12.92 10.44
CA LEU A 56 -1.84 12.93 11.10
C LEU A 56 -0.80 12.13 10.32
N TYR A 57 -1.18 10.98 9.73
CA TYR A 57 -0.28 10.20 8.89
C TYR A 57 0.09 10.96 7.61
N LEU A 58 -0.88 11.52 6.89
CA LEU A 58 -0.63 12.18 5.60
C LEU A 58 0.17 13.49 5.74
N ARG A 59 0.04 14.19 6.87
CA ARG A 59 0.84 15.39 7.19
C ARG A 59 2.25 15.06 7.69
N GLY A 60 2.54 13.80 8.00
CA GLY A 60 3.82 13.39 8.60
C GLY A 60 3.91 13.65 10.12
N ASN A 61 2.85 14.17 10.74
CA ASN A 61 2.79 14.45 12.18
C ASN A 61 2.75 13.18 13.04
N ARG A 62 2.39 12.04 12.45
CA ARG A 62 2.43 10.72 13.09
C ARG A 62 3.11 9.72 12.16
N LYS A 63 4.08 8.97 12.69
CA LYS A 63 4.70 7.86 11.96
C LYS A 63 3.72 6.70 11.80
N MET A 64 3.69 6.11 10.61
CA MET A 64 2.95 4.89 10.35
C MET A 64 3.71 3.68 10.90
N ASN A 65 3.03 2.81 11.65
CA ASN A 65 3.59 1.53 12.05
C ASN A 65 3.60 0.53 10.87
N LYS A 66 4.22 -0.64 11.05
CA LYS A 66 4.32 -1.66 10.00
C LYS A 66 2.95 -2.09 9.45
N SER A 67 1.96 -2.27 10.33
CA SER A 67 0.61 -2.70 9.93
C SER A 67 -0.10 -1.64 9.09
N THR A 68 0.00 -0.37 9.47
CA THR A 68 -0.56 0.76 8.69
C THR A 68 0.11 0.88 7.33
N LYS A 69 1.44 0.74 7.27
CA LYS A 69 2.17 0.73 5.99
C LYS A 69 1.71 -0.42 5.08
N ALA A 70 1.52 -1.61 5.65
CA ALA A 70 1.03 -2.78 4.92
C ALA A 70 -0.39 -2.57 4.41
N ALA A 71 -1.28 -2.01 5.23
CA ALA A 71 -2.66 -1.70 4.82
C ALA A 71 -2.70 -0.78 3.60
N PHE A 72 -1.94 0.33 3.61
CA PHE A 72 -1.84 1.21 2.44
C PHE A 72 -1.24 0.50 1.22
N PHE A 73 -0.15 -0.24 1.41
CA PHE A 73 0.50 -0.95 0.31
C PHE A 73 -0.45 -1.90 -0.42
N TYR A 74 -1.09 -2.81 0.32
CA TYR A 74 -1.98 -3.80 -0.28
C TYR A 74 -3.25 -3.18 -0.85
N TYR A 75 -3.77 -2.12 -0.22
CA TYR A 75 -4.90 -1.38 -0.76
C TYR A 75 -4.62 -0.80 -2.14
N PHE A 76 -3.50 -0.11 -2.33
CA PHE A 76 -3.17 0.45 -3.63
C PHE A 76 -2.84 -0.63 -4.66
N ALA A 77 -2.15 -1.71 -4.27
CA ALA A 77 -1.90 -2.84 -5.16
C ALA A 77 -3.21 -3.46 -5.68
N PHE A 78 -4.22 -3.60 -4.81
CA PHE A 78 -5.54 -4.09 -5.20
C PHE A 78 -6.28 -3.10 -6.13
N LYS A 79 -6.23 -1.80 -5.85
CA LYS A 79 -6.86 -0.80 -6.73
C LYS A 79 -6.17 -0.72 -8.10
N GLU A 80 -4.85 -0.90 -8.14
CA GLU A 80 -4.08 -1.00 -9.39
C GLU A 80 -4.51 -2.22 -10.21
N SER A 81 -4.63 -3.41 -9.59
CA SER A 81 -5.05 -4.61 -10.32
C SER A 81 -6.46 -4.47 -10.91
N VAL A 82 -7.41 -3.94 -10.13
CA VAL A 82 -8.78 -3.71 -10.62
C VAL A 82 -8.82 -2.69 -11.75
N LYS A 83 -8.00 -1.63 -11.70
CA LYS A 83 -7.94 -0.63 -12.78
C LYS A 83 -7.43 -1.23 -14.11
N SER A 84 -6.49 -2.18 -14.04
CA SER A 84 -5.94 -2.86 -15.22
C SER A 84 -6.93 -3.81 -15.90
N ASP A 85 -7.93 -4.31 -15.17
CA ASP A 85 -8.93 -5.25 -15.70
C ASP A 85 -10.10 -4.56 -16.42
N ILE A 86 -10.21 -3.22 -16.30
CA ILE A 86 -11.30 -2.40 -16.89
C ILE A 86 -10.74 -1.53 -18.05
N GLY A 87 -9.54 -1.84 -18.53
CA GLY A 87 -8.88 -1.19 -19.66
C GLY A 87 -8.96 -1.98 -20.95
#